data_AF-A0AB74QI85-F1
#
_entry.id   AF-A0AB74QI85-F1
#
_cell.length_a   1.000
_cell.length_b   1.000
_cell.length_c   1.000
_cell.angle_alpha   90.00
_cell.angle_beta   90.00
_cell.angle_gamma   90.00
#
_symmetry.space_group_name_H-M   'P 1'
#
loop_
_entity.id
_entity.type
_entity.pdbx_description
1 polymer ?
#
loop_
_entity_poly.entity_id
_entity_poly.type
_entity_poly.pdbx_seq_one_letter_code
_entity_poly.pdbx_strand_id
1 'polypeptide(L)'
;MNKQKARRFLRVIDMNMDKIEEEAIKAFKESCLIKEENDIKIFIDFQGKVEAIAIQAYAKLLDDNKEINIFTSRQIENNLDDMFGEICYVNDYEEFVNWCEDKCENLNWDSYKKFNKENFEEIAERNIDDSTPVFLEELREGIESCKQELQNIVEN
;
A
#
# COMPACT_ATOMS: atom_id res chain seq x y z
N MET A 1 -8.46 23.74 8.15
CA MET A 1 -9.51 23.69 7.10
C MET A 1 -10.79 24.36 7.59
N ASN A 2 -11.67 24.88 6.71
CA ASN A 2 -12.95 25.53 7.10
C ASN A 2 -14.18 24.62 6.81
N LYS A 3 -15.34 24.94 7.40
CA LYS A 3 -16.60 24.16 7.27
C LYS A 3 -17.01 23.89 5.82
N GLN A 4 -16.95 24.91 4.96
CA GLN A 4 -17.37 24.79 3.56
C GLN A 4 -16.46 23.84 2.79
N LYS A 5 -15.14 23.93 3.01
CA LYS A 5 -14.16 23.02 2.42
C LYS A 5 -14.33 21.59 2.93
N ALA A 6 -14.50 21.39 4.23
CA ALA A 6 -14.71 20.06 4.81
C ALA A 6 -15.97 19.37 4.25
N ARG A 7 -17.11 20.10 4.16
CA ARG A 7 -18.32 19.58 3.50
C ARG A 7 -18.11 19.18 2.05
N ARG A 8 -17.28 19.93 1.33
CA ARG A 8 -16.98 19.63 -0.08
C ARG A 8 -16.13 18.36 -0.18
N PHE A 9 -15.11 18.21 0.66
CA PHE A 9 -14.28 17.01 0.66
C PHE A 9 -15.05 15.75 1.03
N LEU A 10 -15.94 15.79 2.03
CA LEU A 10 -16.82 14.66 2.35
C LEU A 10 -17.56 14.14 1.11
N ARG A 11 -18.20 15.04 0.36
CA ARG A 11 -18.90 14.67 -0.89
C ARG A 11 -17.97 14.13 -1.96
N VAL A 12 -16.80 14.73 -2.10
CA VAL A 12 -15.82 14.33 -3.12
C VAL A 12 -15.25 12.95 -2.80
N ILE A 13 -14.98 12.64 -1.54
CA ILE A 13 -14.56 11.29 -1.10
C ILE A 13 -15.65 10.28 -1.46
N ASP A 14 -16.90 10.51 -1.00
CA ASP A 14 -18.01 9.58 -1.23
C ASP A 14 -18.26 9.31 -2.73
N MET A 15 -18.12 10.34 -3.58
CA MET A 15 -18.31 10.22 -5.03
C MET A 15 -17.16 9.50 -5.75
N ASN A 16 -15.99 9.36 -5.14
CA ASN A 16 -14.80 8.81 -5.79
C ASN A 16 -14.26 7.57 -5.09
N MET A 17 -15.05 6.89 -4.24
CA MET A 17 -14.64 5.68 -3.52
C MET A 17 -14.07 4.60 -4.44
N ASP A 18 -14.74 4.31 -5.57
CA ASP A 18 -14.27 3.31 -6.53
C ASP A 18 -12.86 3.64 -7.06
N LYS A 19 -12.62 4.91 -7.36
CA LYS A 19 -11.32 5.39 -7.87
C LYS A 19 -10.25 5.43 -6.77
N ILE A 20 -10.67 5.71 -5.53
CA ILE A 20 -9.79 5.62 -4.36
C ILE A 20 -9.31 4.18 -4.18
N GLU A 21 -10.22 3.20 -4.23
CA GLU A 21 -9.84 1.78 -4.14
C GLU A 21 -8.94 1.36 -5.31
N GLU A 22 -9.24 1.77 -6.54
CA GLU A 22 -8.42 1.45 -7.73
C GLU A 22 -6.97 1.96 -7.60
N GLU A 23 -6.79 3.25 -7.31
CA GLU A 23 -5.46 3.85 -7.17
C GLU A 23 -4.73 3.29 -5.94
N ALA A 24 -5.45 3.01 -4.84
CA ALA A 24 -4.89 2.39 -3.64
C ALA A 24 -4.31 1.00 -3.92
N ILE A 25 -5.07 0.14 -4.62
CA ILE A 25 -4.62 -1.20 -5.01
C ILE A 25 -3.39 -1.09 -5.88
N LYS A 26 -3.38 -0.18 -6.86
CA LYS A 26 -2.23 0.02 -7.74
C LYS A 26 -0.98 0.41 -6.94
N ALA A 27 -1.09 1.40 -6.06
CA ALA A 27 0.01 1.84 -5.22
C ALA A 27 0.48 0.74 -4.25
N PHE A 28 -0.43 -0.07 -3.72
CA PHE A 28 -0.12 -1.23 -2.89
C PHE A 28 0.66 -2.31 -3.65
N LYS A 29 0.18 -2.66 -4.86
CA LYS A 29 0.89 -3.61 -5.72
C LYS A 29 2.28 -3.12 -6.09
N GLU A 30 2.41 -1.82 -6.41
CA GLU A 30 3.71 -1.20 -6.70
C GLU A 30 4.61 -1.16 -5.45
N SER A 31 4.08 -0.87 -4.25
CA SER A 31 4.88 -0.82 -3.03
C SER A 31 5.40 -2.20 -2.62
N CYS A 32 4.65 -3.28 -2.86
CA CYS A 32 5.09 -4.65 -2.62
C CYS A 32 6.31 -5.05 -3.47
N LEU A 33 6.64 -4.31 -4.53
CA LEU A 33 7.81 -4.55 -5.38
C LEU A 33 9.03 -3.71 -4.99
N ILE A 34 8.93 -2.87 -3.95
CA ILE A 34 9.98 -1.92 -3.55
C ILE A 34 10.55 -2.30 -2.18
N LYS A 35 11.87 -2.42 -2.10
CA LYS A 35 12.65 -2.90 -0.94
C LYS A 35 12.67 -1.98 0.31
N GLU A 36 12.09 -0.79 0.22
CA GLU A 36 12.19 0.22 1.29
C GLU A 36 10.86 0.35 2.05
N GLU A 37 10.93 0.66 3.35
CA GLU A 37 9.75 1.04 4.15
C GLU A 37 9.04 2.24 3.49
N ASN A 38 7.94 1.94 2.79
CA ASN A 38 7.14 2.92 2.12
C ASN A 38 5.77 3.04 2.80
N ASP A 39 5.39 4.28 3.10
CA ASP A 39 4.01 4.59 3.42
C ASP A 39 3.25 4.71 2.08
N ILE A 40 2.08 4.09 2.00
CA ILE A 40 1.12 4.36 0.94
C ILE A 40 0.29 5.55 1.40
N LYS A 41 0.32 6.64 0.63
CA LYS A 41 -0.53 7.81 0.86
C LYS A 41 -1.49 8.00 -0.29
N ILE A 42 -2.74 8.27 0.05
CA ILE A 42 -3.79 8.52 -0.92
C ILE A 42 -4.31 9.92 -0.71
N PHE A 43 -4.32 10.67 -1.80
CA PHE A 43 -4.75 12.04 -1.83
C PHE A 43 -5.95 12.20 -2.75
N ILE A 44 -6.80 13.18 -2.41
CA ILE A 44 -7.89 13.60 -3.27
C ILE A 44 -8.02 15.12 -3.26
N ASP A 45 -8.19 15.69 -4.45
CA ASP A 45 -8.41 17.12 -4.62
C ASP A 45 -9.90 17.49 -4.67
N PHE A 46 -10.21 18.78 -4.68
CA PHE A 46 -11.60 19.27 -4.78
C PHE A 46 -12.34 18.96 -6.09
N GLN A 47 -11.65 18.45 -7.10
CA GLN A 47 -12.20 18.02 -8.38
C GLN A 47 -12.47 16.50 -8.41
N GLY A 48 -12.02 15.77 -7.38
CA GLY A 48 -12.09 14.30 -7.36
C GLY A 48 -10.93 13.64 -8.10
N LYS A 49 -9.83 14.37 -8.37
CA LYS A 49 -8.60 13.74 -8.82
C LYS A 49 -8.00 13.00 -7.62
N VAL A 50 -7.89 11.68 -7.75
CA VAL A 50 -7.25 10.78 -6.79
C VAL A 50 -5.82 10.53 -7.24
N GLU A 51 -4.90 10.52 -6.28
CA GLU A 51 -3.50 10.16 -6.48
C GLU A 51 -3.04 9.30 -5.31
N ALA A 52 -2.54 8.10 -5.59
CA ALA A 52 -1.97 7.20 -4.60
C ALA A 52 -0.49 7.00 -4.89
N ILE A 53 0.34 7.15 -3.87
CA ILE A 53 1.80 7.07 -4.02
C ILE A 53 2.41 6.29 -2.86
N ALA A 54 3.34 5.41 -3.20
CA ALA A 54 4.28 4.82 -2.26
C ALA A 54 5.43 5.81 -2.06
N ILE A 55 5.60 6.31 -0.83
CA ILE A 55 6.69 7.22 -0.50
C ILE A 55 7.46 6.68 0.69
N GLN A 56 8.76 6.95 0.74
CA GLN A 56 9.55 6.65 1.94
C GLN A 56 8.84 7.25 3.17
N ALA A 57 8.73 6.47 4.25
CA ALA A 57 7.91 6.79 5.42
C ALA A 57 8.18 8.18 6.06
N TYR A 58 9.35 8.77 5.78
CA TYR A 58 9.75 10.10 6.29
C TYR A 58 9.45 11.26 5.33
N ALA A 59 8.96 10.99 4.12
CA ALA A 59 8.63 12.02 3.15
C ALA A 59 7.34 12.77 3.57
N LYS A 60 7.56 13.98 4.08
CA LYS A 60 6.49 14.96 4.32
C LYS A 60 6.07 15.57 2.99
N LEU A 61 4.93 15.15 2.46
CA LEU A 61 4.23 15.93 1.45
C LEU A 61 3.50 17.06 2.17
N LEU A 62 3.72 18.28 1.69
CA LEU A 62 3.08 19.48 2.19
C LEU A 62 1.60 19.42 1.78
N ASP A 63 0.69 19.45 2.75
CA ASP A 63 -0.76 19.61 2.50
C ASP A 63 -0.96 20.90 1.70
N ASP A 64 -1.14 20.77 0.38
CA ASP A 64 -1.56 21.90 -0.44
C ASP A 64 -3.03 22.20 -0.13
N ASN A 65 -3.41 23.47 -0.14
CA ASN A 65 -4.74 23.93 0.27
C ASN A 65 -5.92 23.43 -0.61
N LYS A 66 -5.61 22.58 -1.60
CA LYS A 66 -6.48 22.04 -2.65
C LYS A 66 -6.67 20.53 -2.58
N GLU A 67 -5.86 19.85 -1.77
CA GLU A 67 -5.76 18.40 -1.69
C GLU A 67 -5.77 17.99 -0.21
N ILE A 68 -6.28 16.81 0.09
CA ILE A 68 -6.20 16.22 1.42
C ILE A 68 -5.64 14.82 1.33
N ASN A 69 -4.79 14.47 2.29
CA ASN A 69 -4.42 13.09 2.55
C ASN A 69 -5.59 12.40 3.26
N ILE A 70 -6.18 11.40 2.62
CA ILE A 70 -7.35 10.66 3.16
C ILE A 70 -6.97 9.33 3.80
N PHE A 71 -5.76 8.85 3.51
CA PHE A 71 -5.29 7.57 4.03
C PHE A 71 -3.77 7.53 4.04
N THR A 72 -3.20 7.02 5.12
CA THR A 72 -1.79 6.67 5.20
C THR A 72 -1.69 5.31 5.85
N SER A 73 -1.30 4.31 5.07
CA SER A 73 -0.86 3.04 5.62
C SER A 73 0.66 3.06 5.66
N ARG A 74 1.20 2.77 6.84
CA ARG A 74 2.59 2.34 6.90
C ARG A 74 2.59 0.88 6.50
N GLN A 75 3.28 0.54 5.40
CA GLN A 75 3.71 -0.84 5.26
C GLN A 75 4.76 -1.09 6.35
N ILE A 76 4.27 -1.45 7.53
CA ILE A 76 5.05 -2.20 8.50
C ILE A 76 5.36 -3.50 7.77
N GLU A 77 6.60 -3.97 7.83
CA GLU A 77 7.00 -5.31 7.36
C GLU A 77 5.94 -6.33 7.82
N ASN A 78 4.93 -6.61 6.99
CA ASN A 78 3.78 -7.41 7.39
C ASN A 78 3.72 -8.60 6.45
N ASN A 79 3.92 -9.77 7.05
CA ASN A 79 3.45 -11.09 6.64
C ASN A 79 4.02 -11.76 5.39
N LEU A 80 4.98 -11.17 4.67
CA LEU A 80 5.79 -11.98 3.74
C LEU A 80 6.67 -12.99 4.52
N ASP A 81 7.17 -12.61 5.72
CA ASP A 81 7.95 -13.50 6.59
C ASP A 81 7.20 -14.79 6.98
N ASP A 82 5.89 -14.69 7.25
CA ASP A 82 5.08 -15.81 7.75
C ASP A 82 4.60 -16.77 6.64
N MET A 83 4.50 -16.31 5.37
CA MET A 83 4.04 -17.15 4.25
C MET A 83 5.15 -17.58 3.29
N PHE A 84 6.24 -16.81 3.18
CA PHE A 84 7.37 -17.10 2.30
C PHE A 84 8.65 -17.51 3.03
N GLY A 85 8.72 -17.35 4.35
CA GLY A 85 10.01 -17.40 5.04
C GLY A 85 11.00 -16.40 4.42
N GLU A 86 12.28 -16.76 4.38
CA GLU A 86 13.36 -15.89 3.91
C GLU A 86 13.29 -15.46 2.41
N ILE A 87 12.27 -15.86 1.62
CA ILE A 87 12.03 -15.40 0.23
C ILE A 87 11.41 -13.98 0.20
N CYS A 88 10.91 -13.46 1.32
CA CYS A 88 10.39 -12.10 1.45
C CYS A 88 11.39 -10.98 1.08
N TYR A 89 12.68 -11.27 1.01
CA TYR A 89 13.75 -10.28 0.77
C TYR A 89 14.05 -10.02 -0.71
N VAL A 90 13.31 -10.64 -1.64
CA VAL A 90 13.64 -10.64 -3.07
C VAL A 90 12.45 -10.26 -3.95
N ASN A 91 12.63 -9.22 -4.76
CA ASN A 91 11.55 -8.60 -5.54
C ASN A 91 11.28 -9.33 -6.86
N ASP A 92 12.27 -10.06 -7.36
CA ASP A 92 12.18 -10.83 -8.59
C ASP A 92 13.01 -12.11 -8.51
N TYR A 93 12.86 -12.97 -9.51
CA TYR A 93 13.56 -14.25 -9.56
C TYR A 93 15.09 -14.10 -9.65
N GLU A 94 15.61 -13.02 -10.23
CA GLU A 94 17.06 -12.80 -10.30
C GLU A 94 17.61 -12.42 -8.93
N GLU A 95 16.91 -11.57 -8.18
CA GLU A 95 17.24 -11.23 -6.79
C GLU A 95 17.11 -12.47 -5.89
N PHE A 96 16.10 -13.32 -6.11
CA PHE A 96 15.95 -14.63 -5.44
C PHE A 96 17.16 -15.53 -5.66
N VAL A 97 17.62 -15.65 -6.91
CA VAL A 97 18.81 -16.44 -7.25
C VAL A 97 20.06 -15.85 -6.60
N ASN A 98 20.27 -14.55 -6.70
CA ASN A 98 21.43 -13.87 -6.11
C ASN A 98 21.44 -13.98 -4.57
N TRP A 99 20.29 -13.84 -3.93
CA TRP A 99 20.13 -13.98 -2.49
C TRP A 99 20.37 -15.43 -2.03
N CYS A 100 19.87 -16.41 -2.79
CA CYS A 100 20.18 -17.82 -2.57
C CYS A 100 21.69 -18.09 -2.67
N GLU A 101 22.37 -17.47 -3.66
CA GLU A 101 23.81 -17.60 -3.85
C GLU A 101 24.62 -16.94 -2.72
N ASP A 102 24.14 -15.82 -2.14
CA ASP A 102 24.81 -15.07 -1.06
C ASP A 102 24.59 -15.71 0.33
N LYS A 103 23.39 -16.22 0.63
CA LYS A 103 23.01 -16.85 1.92
C LYS A 103 23.41 -18.33 2.05
N CYS A 104 24.36 -18.75 1.22
CA CYS A 104 24.69 -20.14 0.87
C CYS A 104 24.91 -21.13 2.04
N GLU A 105 25.18 -20.67 3.27
CA GLU A 105 25.56 -21.55 4.39
C GLU A 105 24.44 -21.94 5.38
N ASN A 106 23.29 -21.24 5.43
CA ASN A 106 22.26 -21.51 6.45
C ASN A 106 20.88 -21.91 5.91
N LEU A 107 20.68 -21.83 4.59
CA LEU A 107 19.41 -22.17 3.97
C LEU A 107 19.33 -23.65 3.61
N ASN A 108 18.24 -24.31 4.02
CA ASN A 108 17.96 -25.69 3.61
C ASN A 108 17.51 -25.71 2.14
N TRP A 109 18.49 -25.79 1.24
CA TRP A 109 18.37 -25.73 -0.23
C TRP A 109 17.36 -26.69 -0.86
N ASP A 110 17.01 -27.81 -0.21
CA ASP A 110 16.12 -28.83 -0.79
C ASP A 110 14.66 -28.36 -0.96
N SER A 111 14.24 -27.33 -0.22
CA SER A 111 12.92 -26.72 -0.39
C SER A 111 12.90 -25.68 -1.53
N TYR A 112 14.00 -24.93 -1.70
CA TYR A 112 14.05 -23.76 -2.59
C TYR A 112 14.45 -24.07 -4.04
N LYS A 113 15.17 -25.16 -4.30
CA LYS A 113 15.49 -25.66 -5.66
C LYS A 113 14.24 -26.05 -6.49
N LYS A 114 13.06 -26.05 -5.89
CA LYS A 114 11.79 -26.37 -6.54
C LYS A 114 11.14 -25.16 -7.20
N PHE A 115 11.59 -23.94 -6.87
CA PHE A 115 11.08 -22.71 -7.48
C PHE A 115 11.87 -22.42 -8.76
N ASN A 116 11.18 -22.56 -9.89
CA ASN A 116 11.59 -21.94 -11.14
C ASN A 116 10.96 -20.53 -11.22
N LYS A 117 11.36 -19.75 -12.22
CA LYS A 117 10.86 -18.38 -12.43
C LYS A 117 9.32 -18.30 -12.43
N GLU A 118 8.66 -19.19 -13.16
CA GLU A 118 7.19 -19.23 -13.27
C GLU A 118 6.51 -19.49 -11.91
N ASN A 119 7.00 -20.46 -11.14
CA ASN A 119 6.44 -20.78 -9.83
C ASN A 119 6.70 -19.66 -8.80
N PHE A 120 7.84 -18.98 -8.91
CA PHE A 120 8.16 -17.84 -8.04
C PHE A 120 7.22 -16.67 -8.34
N GLU A 121 7.07 -16.30 -9.62
CA GLU A 121 6.18 -15.22 -10.07
C GLU A 121 4.72 -15.52 -9.72
N GLU A 122 4.25 -16.76 -9.91
CA GLU A 122 2.88 -17.16 -9.55
C GLU A 122 2.60 -17.01 -8.04
N ILE A 123 3.56 -17.38 -7.19
CA ILE A 123 3.37 -17.28 -5.73
C ILE A 123 3.47 -15.81 -5.29
N ALA A 124 4.34 -15.00 -5.90
CA ALA A 124 4.39 -13.56 -5.65
C ALA A 124 3.06 -12.88 -6.03
N GLU A 125 2.50 -13.19 -7.20
CA GLU A 125 1.19 -12.68 -7.63
C GLU A 125 0.05 -13.13 -6.70
N ARG A 126 0.01 -14.40 -6.30
CA ARG A 126 -1.00 -14.92 -5.38
C ARG A 126 -0.96 -14.25 -4.01
N ASN A 127 0.22 -13.95 -3.48
CA ASN A 127 0.32 -13.29 -2.17
C ASN A 127 -0.14 -11.84 -2.21
N ILE A 128 0.11 -11.14 -3.32
CA ILE A 128 -0.46 -9.81 -3.55
C ILE A 128 -1.99 -9.90 -3.55
N ASP A 129 -2.55 -10.91 -4.23
CA ASP A 129 -4.00 -11.10 -4.29
C ASP A 129 -4.60 -11.56 -2.93
N ASP A 130 -3.88 -12.35 -2.13
CA ASP A 130 -4.31 -12.79 -0.79
C ASP A 130 -4.23 -11.67 0.27
N SER A 131 -3.31 -10.71 0.11
CA SER A 131 -3.14 -9.57 1.02
C SER A 131 -3.99 -8.35 0.65
N THR A 132 -4.43 -8.25 -0.61
CA THR A 132 -5.30 -7.16 -1.10
C THR A 132 -6.58 -6.99 -0.27
N PRO A 133 -7.32 -8.04 0.15
CA PRO A 133 -8.53 -7.88 0.97
C PRO A 133 -8.28 -7.22 2.32
N VAL A 134 -7.18 -7.58 2.99
CA VAL A 134 -6.80 -7.00 4.30
C VAL A 134 -6.45 -5.52 4.13
N PHE A 135 -5.65 -5.19 3.12
CA PHE A 135 -5.33 -3.81 2.79
C PHE A 135 -6.59 -2.98 2.47
N LEU A 136 -7.55 -3.54 1.73
CA LEU A 136 -8.81 -2.86 1.42
C LEU A 136 -9.69 -2.62 2.65
N GLU A 137 -9.66 -3.52 3.63
CA GLU A 137 -10.34 -3.33 4.91
C GLU A 137 -9.73 -2.16 5.69
N GLU A 138 -8.41 -2.15 5.85
CA GLU A 138 -7.67 -1.04 6.49
C GLU A 138 -7.91 0.30 5.77
N LEU A 139 -7.90 0.29 4.44
CA LEU A 139 -8.20 1.46 3.61
C LEU A 139 -9.57 2.04 3.95
N ARG A 140 -10.60 1.20 3.99
CA ARG A 140 -11.98 1.61 4.27
C ARG A 140 -12.12 2.18 5.68
N GLU A 141 -11.52 1.54 6.67
CA GLU A 141 -11.51 2.02 8.05
C GLU A 141 -10.80 3.38 8.19
N GLY A 142 -9.66 3.54 7.50
CA GLY A 142 -8.91 4.79 7.48
C GLY A 142 -9.69 5.93 6.81
N ILE A 143 -10.36 5.65 5.69
CA ILE A 143 -11.22 6.63 5.00
C ILE A 143 -12.41 7.03 5.88
N GLU A 144 -13.07 6.09 6.55
CA GLU A 144 -14.17 6.41 7.46
C GLU A 144 -13.70 7.24 8.66
N SER A 145 -12.49 6.96 9.18
CA SER A 145 -11.87 7.78 10.22
C SER A 145 -11.63 9.22 9.73
N CYS A 146 -11.07 9.38 8.52
CA CYS A 146 -10.90 10.69 7.89
C CYS A 146 -12.23 11.43 7.70
N LYS A 147 -13.28 10.73 7.25
CA LYS A 147 -14.62 11.29 7.11
C LYS A 147 -15.17 11.78 8.45
N GLN A 148 -15.01 11.02 9.53
CA GLN A 148 -15.43 11.44 10.87
C GLN A 148 -14.70 12.72 11.31
N GLU A 149 -13.39 12.85 11.06
CA GLU A 149 -12.64 14.07 11.35
C GLU A 149 -13.17 15.29 10.56
N LEU A 150 -13.45 15.10 9.25
CA LEU A 150 -14.05 16.14 8.43
C LEU A 150 -15.43 16.54 8.95
N GLN A 151 -16.22 15.57 9.39
CA GLN A 151 -17.58 15.79 9.90
C GLN A 151 -17.57 16.58 11.21
N ASN A 152 -16.62 16.29 12.11
CA ASN A 152 -16.37 17.06 13.32
C ASN A 152 -16.05 18.53 13.03
N ILE A 153 -15.30 18.83 11.96
CA ILE A 153 -15.03 20.21 11.52
C ILE A 153 -16.30 20.89 11.01
N VAL A 154 -17.22 20.15 10.40
CA VAL A 154 -18.48 20.71 9.89
C VAL A 154 -19.44 21.07 11.03
N GLU A 155 -19.48 20.25 12.06
CA GLU A 155 -20.40 20.37 13.19
C GLU A 155 -19.94 21.45 14.20
N ASN A 156 -18.64 21.52 14.51
CA ASN A 156 -18.04 22.50 15.43
C ASN A 156 -17.73 23.84 14.74
#